data_AF-A0A5B0RL60-F1
#
_entry.id   AF-A0A5B0RL60-F1
#
_cell.length_a   1.000
_cell.length_b   1.000
_cell.length_c   1.000
_cell.angle_alpha   90.00
_cell.angle_beta   90.00
_cell.angle_gamma   90.00
#
_symmetry.space_group_name_H-M   'P 1'
#
loop_
_entity.id
_entity.type
_entity.pdbx_description
1 polymer ?
#
loop_
_entity_poly.entity_id
_entity_poly.type
_entity_poly.pdbx_seq_one_letter_code
_entity_poly.pdbx_strand_id
1 'polypeptide(L)'
;MIEESMRVYLPTFTSGSSSLADSTIAWFDIDNESALLDSYSLMPLPNESDEGDAGSMVSSATTVRSEDYVLAVSGDVFRWIMDYGSLETIERMLYKGVIFARMSPDEKHELVEQLQGLDYTVGFCGDGANDCGALKAADVGLSLSEAEASVAAPFTSRQPEITCFIELIREGRCALVTSFSCFKYMALYSLIQFTTITLLYSLPSSLGDFQFLYIDLFIIIPVAITMGRTHPYGRIAAKRPTANLVSKRVLTSLTGQVLINSVIQLLVFMRVASQHEPIQVPANGEKLPTTNQENSALFLVSIFQYILVAATFSVGPPYRKPIFSNYLLVLCLLILGGFSLNLLFIDSGFLFNLLELVSLDYALRLELLLWITFNIFSSWVFENYATQPIALWVGGQSKLLRKRWNMLFGLDGSSKRDRKRYKLLPIVWIRRDFTFPSAFSQILLA
;
A
#
# COMPACT_ATOMS: atom_id res chain seq x y z
N MET A 1 -12.24 -15.41 -13.52
CA MET A 1 -12.99 -16.59 -14.00
C MET A 1 -13.62 -16.18 -15.32
N ILE A 2 -13.63 -17.05 -16.31
CA ILE A 2 -14.60 -16.96 -17.40
C ILE A 2 -15.91 -17.36 -16.72
N GLU A 3 -16.84 -16.44 -16.51
CA GLU A 3 -18.16 -16.83 -16.00
C GLU A 3 -18.78 -17.81 -17.01
N GLU A 4 -19.62 -18.76 -16.57
CA GLU A 4 -20.25 -19.71 -17.51
C GLU A 4 -21.05 -19.01 -18.62
N SER A 5 -21.38 -17.73 -18.44
CA SER A 5 -22.02 -16.86 -19.43
C SER A 5 -21.06 -16.08 -20.35
N MET A 6 -19.73 -16.16 -20.15
CA MET A 6 -18.76 -15.43 -20.97
C MET A 6 -18.39 -16.22 -22.23
N ARG A 7 -18.55 -15.59 -23.39
CA ARG A 7 -18.16 -16.15 -24.69
C ARG A 7 -16.65 -16.23 -24.84
N VAL A 8 -16.14 -17.34 -25.36
CA VAL A 8 -14.71 -17.57 -25.57
C VAL A 8 -14.43 -17.65 -27.06
N TYR A 9 -13.60 -16.74 -27.55
CA TYR A 9 -13.23 -16.71 -28.97
C TYR A 9 -11.84 -17.30 -29.20
N LEU A 10 -11.75 -18.17 -30.20
CA LEU A 10 -10.51 -18.81 -30.66
C LEU A 10 -10.11 -18.26 -32.03
N PRO A 11 -8.82 -17.91 -32.23
CA PRO A 11 -8.32 -17.51 -33.53
C PRO A 11 -8.05 -18.72 -34.40
N THR A 12 -8.31 -18.59 -35.70
CA THR A 12 -7.90 -19.56 -36.73
C THR A 12 -7.45 -18.81 -37.97
N PHE A 13 -6.35 -19.24 -38.59
CA PHE A 13 -5.91 -18.72 -39.87
C PHE A 13 -6.87 -19.19 -40.98
N THR A 14 -7.63 -18.26 -41.55
CA THR A 14 -8.52 -18.51 -42.69
C THR A 14 -7.76 -18.51 -44.01
N SER A 15 -6.67 -17.75 -44.09
CA SER A 15 -5.71 -17.80 -45.20
C SER A 15 -4.30 -17.60 -44.66
N GLY A 16 -3.32 -18.28 -45.27
CA GLY A 16 -1.91 -18.16 -44.92
C GLY A 16 -1.49 -18.97 -43.69
N SER A 17 -0.45 -18.50 -43.00
CA SER A 17 0.18 -19.12 -41.83
C SER A 17 0.88 -18.06 -40.97
N SER A 18 1.32 -18.43 -39.76
CA SER A 18 2.02 -17.50 -38.85
C SER A 18 3.28 -16.84 -39.42
N SER A 19 3.87 -17.39 -40.49
CA SER A 19 5.06 -16.83 -41.16
C SER A 19 4.76 -15.81 -42.26
N LEU A 20 3.49 -15.65 -42.66
CA LEU A 20 3.08 -14.84 -43.80
C LEU A 20 2.35 -13.58 -43.33
N ALA A 21 2.83 -12.41 -43.75
CA ALA A 21 2.27 -11.11 -43.35
C ALA A 21 0.86 -10.85 -43.91
N ASP A 22 0.50 -11.47 -45.03
CA ASP A 22 -0.81 -11.38 -45.69
C ASP A 22 -1.83 -12.42 -45.19
N SER A 23 -1.50 -13.13 -44.10
CA SER A 23 -2.42 -14.07 -43.48
C SER A 23 -3.64 -13.38 -42.89
N THR A 24 -4.77 -14.06 -42.92
CA THR A 24 -6.01 -13.56 -42.32
C THR A 24 -6.42 -14.46 -41.17
N ILE A 25 -6.87 -13.83 -40.08
CA ILE A 25 -7.33 -14.52 -38.87
C ILE A 25 -8.80 -14.22 -38.68
N ALA A 26 -9.59 -15.28 -38.49
CA ALA A 26 -10.96 -15.18 -38.02
C ALA A 26 -11.04 -15.70 -36.57
N TRP A 27 -11.91 -15.09 -35.79
CA TRP A 27 -12.12 -15.41 -34.38
C TRP A 27 -13.52 -15.96 -34.21
N PHE A 28 -13.62 -17.24 -33.86
CA PHE A 28 -14.88 -17.96 -33.74
C PHE A 28 -15.21 -18.19 -32.28
N ASP A 29 -16.47 -18.02 -31.90
CA ASP A 29 -16.96 -18.46 -30.60
C ASP A 29 -16.95 -20.00 -30.53
N ILE A 30 -16.50 -20.55 -29.40
CA ILE A 30 -16.51 -21.99 -29.12
C ILE A 30 -17.92 -22.57 -29.16
N ASP A 31 -18.91 -21.84 -28.67
CA ASP A 31 -20.28 -22.34 -28.53
C ASP A 31 -21.13 -22.07 -29.77
N ASN A 32 -20.74 -21.08 -30.59
CA ASN A 32 -21.45 -20.73 -31.82
C ASN A 32 -20.50 -20.25 -32.92
N GLU A 33 -20.16 -21.11 -33.87
CA GLU A 33 -19.27 -20.80 -34.98
C GLU A 33 -19.76 -19.65 -35.88
N SER A 34 -21.05 -19.29 -35.86
CA SER A 34 -21.57 -18.14 -36.61
C SER A 34 -21.22 -16.80 -35.97
N ALA A 35 -20.89 -16.79 -34.68
CA ALA A 35 -20.50 -15.58 -33.96
C ALA A 35 -19.01 -15.32 -34.18
N LEU A 36 -18.71 -14.17 -34.80
CA LEU A 36 -17.36 -13.80 -35.20
C LEU A 36 -16.93 -12.48 -34.53
N LEU A 37 -15.64 -12.34 -34.28
CA LEU A 37 -15.04 -11.03 -34.02
C LEU A 37 -14.47 -10.43 -35.30
N ASP A 38 -14.58 -9.12 -35.41
CA ASP A 38 -13.83 -8.34 -36.40
C ASP A 38 -12.32 -8.56 -36.21
N SER A 39 -11.60 -8.88 -37.28
CA SER A 39 -10.20 -9.32 -37.20
C SER A 39 -9.23 -8.21 -36.80
N TYR A 40 -9.58 -6.95 -37.04
CA TYR A 40 -8.77 -5.79 -36.67
C TYR A 40 -9.09 -5.33 -35.25
N SER A 41 -10.37 -5.07 -35.00
CA SER A 41 -10.87 -4.50 -33.77
C SER A 41 -11.21 -5.53 -32.71
N LEU A 42 -11.20 -6.83 -32.98
CA LEU A 42 -11.57 -7.89 -32.05
C LEU A 42 -12.91 -7.64 -31.32
N MET A 43 -13.82 -6.89 -31.95
CA MET A 43 -15.16 -6.62 -31.42
C MET A 43 -16.17 -7.59 -32.04
N PRO A 44 -17.20 -8.02 -31.31
CA PRO A 44 -18.24 -8.87 -31.86
C PRO A 44 -18.91 -8.23 -33.08
N LEU A 45 -19.00 -9.00 -34.16
CA LEU A 45 -19.78 -8.61 -35.34
C LEU A 45 -21.27 -8.83 -35.04
N PRO A 46 -22.17 -7.96 -35.55
CA PRO A 46 -23.61 -8.18 -35.41
C PRO A 46 -24.03 -9.47 -36.12
N ASN A 47 -24.80 -10.32 -35.46
CA ASN A 47 -25.32 -11.55 -36.04
C ASN A 47 -26.38 -11.24 -37.11
N GLU A 48 -26.26 -11.82 -38.30
CA GLU A 48 -27.24 -11.68 -39.39
C GLU A 48 -28.64 -12.22 -39.00
N SER A 49 -28.75 -13.04 -37.96
CA SER A 49 -30.03 -13.59 -37.48
C SER A 49 -30.90 -12.62 -36.68
N ASP A 50 -30.38 -11.45 -36.27
CA ASP A 50 -31.14 -10.40 -35.57
C ASP A 50 -31.82 -9.39 -36.53
N GLU A 51 -31.63 -9.54 -37.86
CA GLU A 51 -32.26 -8.67 -38.87
C GLU A 51 -33.75 -9.00 -39.12
N GLY A 52 -34.31 -10.00 -38.45
CA GLY A 52 -35.71 -10.43 -38.61
C GLY A 52 -36.77 -9.52 -37.95
N ASP A 53 -36.38 -8.54 -37.12
CA ASP A 53 -37.34 -7.69 -36.40
C ASP A 53 -37.14 -6.19 -36.74
N ALA A 54 -37.42 -5.86 -38.00
CA ALA A 54 -37.38 -4.51 -38.56
C ALA A 54 -38.55 -3.62 -38.06
N GLY A 55 -38.71 -3.50 -36.72
CA GLY A 55 -39.78 -2.75 -36.08
C GLY A 55 -39.37 -1.78 -34.96
N SER A 56 -38.13 -1.84 -34.45
CA SER A 56 -37.72 -1.00 -33.30
C SER A 56 -36.42 -0.24 -33.56
N MET A 57 -36.46 0.67 -34.53
CA MET A 57 -35.41 1.68 -34.69
C MET A 57 -35.41 2.63 -33.47
N VAL A 58 -34.20 2.94 -32.96
CA VAL A 58 -33.83 3.96 -31.95
C VAL A 58 -33.45 3.48 -30.53
N SER A 59 -33.40 2.18 -30.21
CA SER A 59 -32.80 1.73 -28.91
C SER A 59 -31.58 0.79 -28.99
N SER A 60 -31.37 0.10 -30.11
CA SER A 60 -30.42 -1.04 -30.18
C SER A 60 -28.94 -0.67 -30.39
N ALA A 61 -28.60 0.56 -30.77
CA ALA A 61 -27.20 0.96 -31.00
C ALA A 61 -26.38 1.10 -29.70
N THR A 62 -27.04 1.07 -28.53
CA THR A 62 -26.37 1.14 -27.22
C THR A 62 -26.25 -0.24 -26.54
N THR A 63 -26.96 -1.25 -27.02
CA THR A 63 -27.11 -2.55 -26.32
C THR A 63 -26.04 -3.59 -26.71
N VAL A 64 -25.37 -3.44 -27.85
CA VAL A 64 -24.32 -4.39 -28.32
C VAL A 64 -22.97 -4.18 -27.61
N ARG A 65 -22.83 -3.16 -26.76
CA ARG A 65 -21.54 -2.75 -26.16
C ARG A 65 -21.04 -3.58 -24.98
N SER A 66 -21.68 -4.68 -24.58
CA SER A 66 -21.26 -5.36 -23.34
C SER A 66 -21.65 -6.83 -23.24
N GLU A 67 -21.40 -7.65 -24.27
CA GLU A 67 -21.13 -9.06 -23.97
C GLU A 67 -19.71 -9.17 -23.40
N ASP A 68 -19.59 -9.69 -22.19
CA ASP A 68 -18.29 -9.99 -21.59
C ASP A 68 -17.71 -11.22 -22.30
N TYR A 69 -16.90 -10.99 -23.33
CA TYR A 69 -16.14 -12.04 -24.02
C TYR A 69 -14.67 -12.02 -23.63
N VAL A 70 -14.01 -13.16 -23.86
CA VAL A 70 -12.58 -13.39 -23.63
C VAL A 70 -11.93 -14.05 -24.84
N LEU A 71 -10.61 -13.93 -24.95
CA LEU A 71 -9.83 -14.54 -26.04
C LEU A 71 -8.97 -15.69 -25.51
N ALA A 72 -8.92 -16.77 -26.30
CA ALA A 72 -8.00 -17.88 -26.14
C ALA A 72 -7.03 -17.91 -27.31
N VAL A 73 -5.81 -17.44 -27.11
CA VAL A 73 -4.82 -17.18 -28.16
C VAL A 73 -3.77 -18.30 -28.20
N SER A 74 -3.48 -18.83 -29.38
CA SER A 74 -2.38 -19.79 -29.59
C SER A 74 -1.06 -19.06 -29.87
N GLY A 75 0.08 -19.69 -29.57
CA GLY A 75 1.41 -19.06 -29.72
C GLY A 75 1.75 -18.61 -31.13
N ASP A 76 1.34 -19.37 -32.15
CA ASP A 76 1.49 -19.01 -33.56
C ASP A 76 0.70 -17.75 -33.95
N VAL A 77 -0.52 -17.60 -33.43
CA VAL A 77 -1.35 -16.40 -33.61
C VAL A 77 -0.80 -15.23 -32.79
N PHE A 78 -0.40 -15.47 -31.54
CA PHE A 78 0.23 -14.45 -30.70
C PHE A 78 1.45 -13.86 -31.41
N ARG A 79 2.35 -14.71 -31.92
CA ARG A 79 3.54 -14.28 -32.66
C ARG A 79 3.17 -13.46 -33.90
N TRP A 80 2.21 -13.94 -34.69
CA TRP A 80 1.76 -13.23 -35.88
C TRP A 80 1.17 -11.85 -35.55
N ILE A 81 0.34 -11.75 -34.49
CA ILE A 81 -0.24 -10.48 -34.06
C ILE A 81 0.84 -9.52 -33.53
N MET A 82 1.86 -10.03 -32.84
CA MET A 82 2.98 -9.21 -32.38
C MET A 82 3.84 -8.67 -33.53
N ASP A 83 4.04 -9.46 -34.59
CA ASP A 83 4.88 -9.09 -35.75
C ASP A 83 4.16 -8.19 -36.76
N TYR A 84 2.88 -8.46 -37.03
CA TYR A 84 2.14 -7.87 -38.14
C TYR A 84 0.85 -7.15 -37.72
N GLY A 85 0.38 -7.37 -36.49
CA GLY A 85 -0.84 -6.76 -35.98
C GLY A 85 -0.73 -5.26 -35.74
N SER A 86 -1.86 -4.58 -35.80
CA SER A 86 -1.91 -3.16 -35.42
C SER A 86 -1.80 -3.01 -33.90
N LEU A 87 -1.32 -1.84 -33.42
CA LEU A 87 -1.23 -1.56 -31.99
C LEU A 87 -2.57 -1.74 -31.27
N GLU A 88 -3.68 -1.33 -31.90
CA GLU A 88 -5.02 -1.48 -31.31
C GLU A 88 -5.40 -2.96 -31.15
N THR A 89 -5.06 -3.80 -32.13
CA THR A 89 -5.28 -5.24 -32.08
C THR A 89 -4.44 -5.89 -30.98
N ILE A 90 -3.16 -5.51 -30.86
CA ILE A 90 -2.25 -6.00 -29.82
C ILE A 90 -2.77 -5.64 -28.43
N GLU A 91 -3.06 -4.36 -28.17
CA GLU A 91 -3.55 -3.90 -26.87
C GLU A 91 -4.87 -4.59 -26.49
N ARG A 92 -5.77 -4.77 -27.45
CA ARG A 92 -7.05 -5.44 -27.21
C ARG A 92 -6.89 -6.95 -26.99
N MET A 93 -5.98 -7.60 -27.72
CA MET A 93 -5.60 -8.99 -27.47
C MET A 93 -5.07 -9.16 -26.05
N LEU A 94 -4.16 -8.29 -25.60
CA LEU A 94 -3.60 -8.32 -24.25
C LEU A 94 -4.66 -8.02 -23.17
N TYR A 95 -5.63 -7.14 -23.46
CA TYR A 95 -6.69 -6.77 -22.53
C TYR A 95 -7.79 -7.84 -22.38
N LYS A 96 -8.15 -8.51 -23.50
CA LYS A 96 -9.22 -9.52 -23.57
C LYS A 96 -8.71 -10.96 -23.48
N GLY A 97 -7.41 -11.18 -23.72
CA GLY A 97 -6.74 -12.47 -23.62
C GLY A 97 -6.72 -13.00 -22.20
N VAL A 98 -7.25 -14.21 -22.02
CA VAL A 98 -7.27 -14.92 -20.74
C VAL A 98 -6.52 -16.24 -20.84
N ILE A 99 -6.55 -16.88 -22.01
CA ILE A 99 -5.86 -18.16 -22.25
C ILE A 99 -4.81 -17.93 -23.33
N PHE A 100 -3.56 -18.27 -23.03
CA PHE A 100 -2.46 -18.29 -23.98
C PHE A 100 -1.91 -19.72 -24.02
N ALA A 101 -2.06 -20.39 -25.17
CA ALA A 101 -1.80 -21.82 -25.30
C ALA A 101 -0.68 -22.09 -26.30
N ARG A 102 0.05 -23.20 -26.10
CA ARG A 102 1.14 -23.65 -26.99
C ARG A 102 2.25 -22.60 -27.19
N MET A 103 2.49 -21.78 -26.17
CA MET A 103 3.49 -20.72 -26.22
C MET A 103 4.91 -21.29 -26.05
N SER A 104 5.86 -20.77 -26.83
CA SER A 104 7.29 -20.97 -26.61
C SER A 104 7.78 -20.22 -25.35
N PRO A 105 8.90 -20.61 -24.73
CA PRO A 105 9.45 -19.91 -23.56
C PRO A 105 9.63 -18.39 -23.78
N ASP A 106 10.11 -18.00 -24.96
CA ASP A 106 10.34 -16.60 -25.33
C ASP A 106 9.01 -15.83 -25.46
N GLU A 107 7.98 -16.45 -26.03
CA GLU A 107 6.64 -15.85 -26.13
C GLU A 107 6.01 -15.63 -24.74
N LYS A 108 6.24 -16.54 -23.78
CA LYS A 108 5.77 -16.33 -22.39
C LYS A 108 6.44 -15.12 -21.74
N HIS A 109 7.74 -14.96 -21.98
CA HIS A 109 8.51 -13.83 -21.48
C HIS A 109 8.04 -12.52 -22.11
N GLU A 110 7.89 -12.48 -23.44
CA GLU A 110 7.37 -11.31 -24.15
C GLU A 110 5.96 -10.93 -23.70
N LEU A 111 5.06 -11.90 -23.50
CA LEU A 111 3.72 -11.64 -22.96
C LEU A 111 3.76 -10.92 -21.60
N VAL A 112 4.66 -11.32 -20.70
CA VAL A 112 4.83 -10.66 -19.41
C VAL A 112 5.26 -9.20 -19.58
N GLU A 113 6.25 -8.94 -20.43
CA GLU A 113 6.74 -7.58 -20.71
C GLU A 113 5.66 -6.70 -21.35
N GLN A 114 4.88 -7.25 -22.30
CA GLN A 114 3.79 -6.51 -22.94
C GLN A 114 2.69 -6.15 -21.95
N LEU A 115 2.33 -7.06 -21.03
CA LEU A 115 1.37 -6.76 -19.96
C LEU A 115 1.91 -5.69 -18.99
N GLN A 116 3.20 -5.71 -18.67
CA GLN A 116 3.86 -4.66 -17.89
C GLN A 116 3.87 -3.32 -18.64
N GLY A 117 4.06 -3.33 -19.96
CA GLY A 117 3.95 -2.15 -20.82
C GLY A 117 2.57 -1.50 -20.79
N LEU A 118 1.52 -2.26 -20.50
CA LEU A 118 0.16 -1.77 -20.23
C LEU A 118 -0.06 -1.30 -18.79
N ASP A 119 1.01 -1.04 -18.03
CA ASP A 119 0.95 -0.55 -16.64
C ASP A 119 0.33 -1.57 -15.65
N TYR A 120 0.26 -2.86 -16.03
CA TYR A 120 -0.14 -3.93 -15.11
C TYR A 120 1.03 -4.38 -14.23
N THR A 121 0.72 -4.76 -13.00
CA THR A 121 1.64 -5.50 -12.14
C THR A 121 1.41 -6.98 -12.38
N VAL A 122 2.43 -7.69 -12.86
CA VAL A 122 2.34 -9.07 -13.33
C VAL A 122 2.97 -10.01 -12.31
N GLY A 123 2.19 -10.99 -11.86
CA GLY A 123 2.68 -12.12 -11.10
C GLY A 123 2.72 -13.36 -11.99
N PHE A 124 3.81 -14.11 -11.96
CA PHE A 124 3.96 -15.34 -12.74
C PHE A 124 4.25 -16.52 -11.82
N CYS A 125 3.60 -17.65 -12.10
CA CYS A 125 3.78 -18.88 -11.36
C CYS A 125 4.00 -20.04 -12.34
N GLY A 126 5.08 -20.81 -12.12
CA GLY A 126 5.50 -21.88 -13.03
C GLY A 126 6.31 -22.94 -12.29
N ASP A 127 6.51 -24.09 -12.93
CA ASP A 127 7.17 -25.27 -12.34
C ASP A 127 8.36 -25.77 -13.17
N GLY A 128 8.53 -25.31 -14.41
CA GLY A 128 9.50 -25.83 -15.37
C GLY A 128 10.51 -24.81 -15.88
N ALA A 129 11.60 -25.31 -16.47
CA ALA A 129 12.66 -24.50 -17.08
C ALA A 129 12.15 -23.56 -18.19
N ASN A 130 11.08 -23.96 -18.88
CA ASN A 130 10.41 -23.16 -19.91
C ASN A 130 9.78 -21.87 -19.37
N ASP A 131 9.63 -21.76 -18.05
CA ASP A 131 9.01 -20.61 -17.40
C ASP A 131 10.05 -19.65 -16.81
N CYS A 132 11.35 -19.99 -16.84
CA CYS A 132 12.42 -19.20 -16.23
C CYS A 132 12.47 -17.75 -16.72
N GLY A 133 12.32 -17.54 -18.03
CA GLY A 133 12.29 -16.20 -18.62
C GLY A 133 11.13 -15.35 -18.10
N ALA A 134 9.94 -15.94 -18.07
CA ALA A 134 8.73 -15.26 -17.59
C ALA A 134 8.73 -15.04 -16.06
N LEU A 135 9.22 -16.01 -15.28
CA LEU A 135 9.40 -15.92 -13.83
C LEU A 135 10.32 -14.76 -13.44
N LYS A 136 11.40 -14.56 -14.21
CA LYS A 136 12.37 -13.49 -13.98
C LYS A 136 11.85 -12.11 -14.42
N ALA A 137 11.06 -12.06 -15.49
CA ALA A 137 10.51 -10.80 -16.01
C ALA A 137 9.35 -10.27 -15.16
N ALA A 138 8.56 -11.15 -14.57
CA ALA A 138 7.40 -10.77 -13.77
C ALA A 138 7.81 -9.93 -12.55
N ASP A 139 6.95 -8.99 -12.15
CA ASP A 139 7.15 -8.20 -10.92
C ASP A 139 7.23 -9.11 -9.68
N VAL A 140 6.50 -10.24 -9.73
CA VAL A 140 6.54 -11.29 -8.72
C VAL A 140 6.56 -12.67 -9.39
N GLY A 141 7.72 -13.31 -9.43
CA GLY A 141 7.88 -14.70 -9.87
C GLY A 141 7.80 -15.69 -8.70
N LEU A 142 7.00 -16.75 -8.84
CA LEU A 142 6.84 -17.82 -7.85
C LEU A 142 7.03 -19.20 -8.50
N SER A 143 8.10 -19.90 -8.13
CA SER A 143 8.30 -21.30 -8.53
C SER A 143 7.49 -22.25 -7.64
N LEU A 144 6.80 -23.23 -8.23
CA LEU A 144 6.10 -24.31 -7.50
C LEU A 144 6.95 -25.58 -7.30
N SER A 145 8.20 -25.56 -7.77
CA SER A 145 9.13 -26.68 -7.67
C SER A 145 10.51 -26.18 -7.20
N GLU A 146 11.24 -27.04 -6.49
CA GLU A 146 12.67 -26.82 -6.16
C GLU A 146 13.60 -27.17 -7.33
N ALA A 147 13.04 -27.51 -8.50
CA ALA A 147 13.80 -27.82 -9.71
C ALA A 147 14.35 -26.53 -10.36
N GLU A 148 14.92 -26.64 -11.57
CA GLU A 148 15.65 -25.58 -12.29
C GLU A 148 14.95 -24.20 -12.33
N ALA A 149 13.62 -24.15 -12.26
CA ALA A 149 12.83 -22.92 -12.19
C ALA A 149 13.07 -22.08 -10.92
N SER A 150 13.46 -22.69 -9.80
CA SER A 150 13.72 -21.99 -8.53
C SER A 150 14.93 -21.06 -8.59
N VAL A 151 15.87 -21.30 -9.51
CA VAL A 151 17.06 -20.45 -9.70
C VAL A 151 16.68 -19.08 -10.27
N ALA A 152 15.59 -19.02 -11.04
CA ALA A 152 15.12 -17.81 -11.68
C ALA A 152 14.09 -17.03 -10.85
N ALA A 153 13.33 -17.71 -9.98
CA ALA A 153 12.23 -17.10 -9.24
C ALA A 153 12.66 -16.52 -7.87
N PRO A 154 12.25 -15.29 -7.51
CA PRO A 154 12.53 -14.71 -6.19
C PRO A 154 11.83 -15.44 -5.04
N PHE A 155 10.71 -16.13 -5.32
CA PHE A 155 10.00 -16.96 -4.36
C PHE A 155 9.92 -18.40 -4.87
N THR A 156 10.10 -19.37 -3.97
CA THR A 156 9.97 -20.80 -4.27
C THR A 156 9.08 -21.47 -3.21
N SER A 157 8.04 -22.17 -3.67
CA SER A 157 7.20 -23.01 -2.83
C SER A 157 7.73 -24.44 -2.81
N ARG A 158 7.73 -25.05 -1.62
CA ARG A 158 8.02 -26.49 -1.45
C ARG A 158 6.84 -27.39 -1.78
N GLN A 159 5.64 -26.82 -1.76
CA GLN A 159 4.40 -27.53 -2.05
C GLN A 159 3.93 -27.14 -3.46
N PRO A 160 3.59 -28.11 -4.32
CA PRO A 160 3.11 -27.86 -5.68
C PRO A 160 1.64 -27.40 -5.69
N GLU A 161 1.28 -26.48 -4.79
CA GLU A 161 -0.06 -25.92 -4.68
C GLU A 161 -0.02 -24.42 -4.95
N ILE A 162 -1.01 -23.91 -5.69
CA ILE A 162 -1.14 -22.47 -6.00
C ILE A 162 -1.59 -21.62 -4.80
N THR A 163 -1.95 -22.24 -3.68
CA THR A 163 -2.35 -21.59 -2.43
C THR A 163 -1.26 -20.67 -1.87
N CYS A 164 0.01 -21.01 -2.10
CA CYS A 164 1.17 -20.20 -1.72
C CYS A 164 1.14 -18.78 -2.33
N PHE A 165 0.58 -18.60 -3.53
CA PHE A 165 0.44 -17.29 -4.15
C PHE A 165 -0.51 -16.38 -3.36
N ILE A 166 -1.53 -16.96 -2.73
CA ILE A 166 -2.49 -16.25 -1.86
C ILE A 166 -1.80 -15.76 -0.60
N GLU A 167 -0.99 -16.61 0.02
CA GLU A 167 -0.18 -16.26 1.19
C GLU A 167 0.81 -15.16 0.83
N LEU A 168 1.47 -15.25 -0.32
CA LEU A 168 2.38 -14.23 -0.80
C LEU A 168 1.69 -12.87 -0.98
N ILE A 169 0.48 -12.83 -1.56
CA ILE A 169 -0.31 -11.59 -1.67
C ILE A 169 -0.69 -11.06 -0.28
N ARG A 170 -1.10 -11.92 0.66
CA ARG A 170 -1.47 -11.53 2.03
C ARG A 170 -0.28 -10.92 2.75
N GLU A 171 0.86 -11.60 2.72
CA GLU A 171 2.12 -11.14 3.33
C GLU A 171 2.61 -9.86 2.68
N GLY A 172 2.58 -9.74 1.35
CA GLY A 172 2.95 -8.51 0.64
C GLY A 172 2.07 -7.31 1.01
N ARG A 173 0.76 -7.50 1.14
CA ARG A 173 -0.17 -6.45 1.60
C ARG A 173 0.08 -6.07 3.07
N CYS A 174 0.34 -7.05 3.92
CA CYS A 174 0.68 -6.81 5.33
C CYS A 174 2.01 -6.05 5.46
N ALA A 175 3.05 -6.49 4.75
CA ALA A 175 4.35 -5.86 4.71
C ALA A 175 4.25 -4.41 4.24
N LEU A 176 3.51 -4.14 3.15
CA LEU A 176 3.31 -2.78 2.65
C LEU A 176 2.67 -1.85 3.70
N VAL A 177 1.59 -2.30 4.35
CA VAL A 177 0.92 -1.49 5.40
C VAL A 177 1.81 -1.32 6.63
N THR A 178 2.57 -2.35 7.00
CA THR A 178 3.49 -2.32 8.13
C THR A 178 4.64 -1.35 7.86
N SER A 179 5.27 -1.41 6.69
CA SER A 179 6.32 -0.48 6.27
C SER A 179 5.83 0.98 6.26
N PHE A 180 4.63 1.24 5.77
CA PHE A 180 4.02 2.56 5.84
C PHE A 180 3.76 3.03 7.27
N SER A 181 3.37 2.12 8.16
CA SER A 181 3.15 2.43 9.57
C SER A 181 4.47 2.76 10.28
N CYS A 182 5.53 1.98 10.01
CA CYS A 182 6.88 2.27 10.49
C CYS A 182 7.40 3.60 9.94
N PHE A 183 7.19 3.89 8.65
CA PHE A 183 7.54 5.19 8.08
C PHE A 183 6.83 6.35 8.79
N LYS A 184 5.52 6.22 9.03
CA LYS A 184 4.76 7.25 9.77
C LYS A 184 5.29 7.45 11.19
N TYR A 185 5.63 6.35 11.88
CA TYR A 185 6.25 6.39 13.20
C TYR A 185 7.59 7.13 13.16
N MET A 186 8.47 6.77 12.20
CA MET A 186 9.77 7.41 12.01
C MET A 186 9.65 8.92 11.72
N ALA A 187 8.72 9.31 10.85
CA ALA A 187 8.51 10.73 10.57
C ALA A 187 7.98 11.50 11.78
N LEU A 188 7.06 10.89 12.55
CA LEU A 188 6.39 11.58 13.64
C LEU A 188 7.26 11.72 14.89
N TYR A 189 8.11 10.75 15.23
CA TYR A 189 9.04 10.93 16.34
C TYR A 189 10.00 12.09 16.07
N SER A 190 10.56 12.20 14.86
CA SER A 190 11.47 13.29 14.51
C SER A 190 10.81 14.66 14.64
N LEU A 191 9.51 14.76 14.31
CA LEU A 191 8.75 16.00 14.44
C LEU A 191 8.43 16.34 15.89
N ILE A 192 8.10 15.34 16.72
CA ILE A 192 7.91 15.51 18.17
C ILE A 192 9.22 15.94 18.84
N GLN A 193 10.34 15.32 18.48
CA GLN A 193 11.67 15.69 19.00
C GLN A 193 12.05 17.10 18.55
N PHE A 194 11.79 17.44 17.29
CA PHE A 194 12.01 18.77 16.75
C PHE A 194 11.20 19.84 17.50
N THR A 195 9.92 19.59 17.80
CA THR A 195 9.10 20.54 18.55
C THR A 195 9.57 20.67 20.00
N THR A 196 10.00 19.58 20.62
CA THR A 196 10.61 19.57 21.95
C THR A 196 11.84 20.49 22.01
N ILE A 197 12.80 20.28 21.10
CA ILE A 197 14.03 21.07 21.05
C ILE A 197 13.72 22.54 20.72
N THR A 198 12.80 22.80 19.80
CA THR A 198 12.42 24.17 19.42
C THR A 198 11.83 24.93 20.59
N LEU A 199 10.95 24.30 21.38
CA LEU A 199 10.41 24.90 22.60
C LEU A 199 11.51 25.13 23.64
N LEU A 200 12.40 24.16 23.84
CA LEU A 200 13.51 24.32 24.78
C LEU A 200 14.47 25.43 24.37
N TYR A 201 14.75 25.60 23.08
CA TYR A 201 15.59 26.68 22.52
C TYR A 201 14.92 28.06 22.57
N SER A 202 13.61 28.14 22.81
CA SER A 202 12.97 29.42 23.13
C SER A 202 13.38 29.92 24.51
N LEU A 203 13.85 29.02 25.36
CA LEU A 203 14.66 29.31 26.54
C LEU A 203 16.13 28.98 26.19
N PRO A 204 17.12 29.48 26.92
CA PRO A 204 18.49 29.02 26.75
C PRO A 204 18.62 27.61 27.38
N SER A 205 18.00 26.57 26.81
CA SER A 205 17.96 25.19 27.33
C SER A 205 18.02 24.13 26.22
N SER A 206 18.51 22.92 26.52
CA SER A 206 18.48 21.78 25.59
C SER A 206 18.15 20.46 26.31
N LEU A 207 17.77 19.43 25.55
CA LEU A 207 17.78 18.04 26.02
C LEU A 207 19.23 17.59 26.31
N GLY A 208 19.40 16.73 27.31
CA GLY A 208 20.67 16.12 27.66
C GLY A 208 21.05 14.94 26.73
N ASP A 209 22.35 14.64 26.65
CA ASP A 209 22.88 13.59 25.76
C ASP A 209 22.28 12.21 26.08
N PHE A 210 22.13 11.88 27.37
CA PHE A 210 21.51 10.63 27.80
C PHE A 210 19.99 10.60 27.57
N GLN A 211 19.32 11.75 27.54
CA GLN A 211 17.90 11.83 27.18
C GLN A 211 17.71 11.49 25.70
N PHE A 212 18.57 12.03 24.81
CA PHE A 212 18.60 11.64 23.39
C PHE A 212 18.86 10.15 23.21
N LEU A 213 19.90 9.62 23.87
CA LEU A 213 20.25 8.20 23.81
C LEU A 213 19.11 7.33 24.30
N TYR A 214 18.44 7.72 25.39
CA TYR A 214 17.28 7.00 25.92
C TYR A 214 16.14 6.95 24.91
N ILE A 215 15.82 8.08 24.28
CA ILE A 215 14.77 8.15 23.24
C ILE A 215 15.12 7.21 22.09
N ASP A 216 16.27 7.38 21.44
CA ASP A 216 16.57 6.69 20.19
C ASP A 216 16.85 5.20 20.41
N LEU A 217 17.66 4.86 21.42
CA LEU A 217 18.13 3.50 21.64
C LEU A 217 17.11 2.64 22.39
N PHE A 218 16.44 3.19 23.40
CA PHE A 218 15.59 2.39 24.29
C PHE A 218 14.11 2.49 23.95
N ILE A 219 13.66 3.59 23.33
CA ILE A 219 12.26 3.72 22.86
C ILE A 219 12.17 3.42 21.37
N ILE A 220 12.83 4.20 20.51
CA ILE A 220 12.57 4.18 19.07
C ILE A 220 12.97 2.85 18.43
N ILE A 221 14.21 2.39 18.65
CA ILE A 221 14.72 1.14 18.04
C ILE A 221 13.86 -0.09 18.40
N PRO A 222 13.59 -0.40 19.70
CA PRO A 222 12.81 -1.59 20.06
C PRO A 222 11.38 -1.54 19.53
N VAL A 223 10.75 -0.36 19.59
CA VAL A 223 9.39 -0.18 19.07
C VAL A 223 9.37 -0.36 17.55
N ALA A 224 10.30 0.23 16.81
CA ALA A 224 10.36 0.09 15.35
C ALA A 224 10.57 -1.37 14.92
N ILE A 225 11.47 -2.11 15.61
CA ILE A 225 11.73 -3.52 15.32
C ILE A 225 10.49 -4.37 15.61
N THR A 226 9.87 -4.21 16.77
CA THR A 226 8.70 -5.02 17.16
C THR A 226 7.46 -4.68 16.35
N MET A 227 7.27 -3.41 15.98
CA MET A 227 6.19 -2.94 15.11
C MET A 227 6.22 -3.58 13.72
N GLY A 228 7.43 -3.83 13.19
CA GLY A 228 7.66 -4.51 11.92
C GLY A 228 7.20 -5.98 11.88
N ARG A 229 6.96 -6.62 13.03
CA ARG A 229 6.68 -8.07 13.15
C ARG A 229 5.19 -8.38 13.29
N THR A 230 4.34 -7.68 12.54
CA THR A 230 2.89 -7.91 12.58
C THR A 230 2.47 -8.87 11.46
N HIS A 231 1.71 -9.92 11.82
CA HIS A 231 1.25 -10.94 10.88
C HIS A 231 0.08 -10.47 9.98
N PRO A 232 -0.08 -11.06 8.78
CA PRO A 232 -1.17 -10.72 7.87
C PRO A 232 -2.53 -11.14 8.41
N TYR A 233 -3.56 -10.42 7.98
CA TYR A 233 -4.94 -10.80 8.25
C TYR A 233 -5.34 -12.04 7.43
N GLY A 234 -6.18 -12.91 8.00
CA GLY A 234 -6.47 -14.22 7.40
C GLY A 234 -7.31 -14.17 6.11
N ARG A 235 -8.05 -13.08 5.88
CA ARG A 235 -8.84 -12.86 4.66
C ARG A 235 -8.22 -11.75 3.83
N ILE A 236 -8.24 -11.91 2.50
CA ILE A 236 -7.80 -10.84 1.60
C ILE A 236 -8.95 -9.84 1.42
N ALA A 237 -8.67 -8.56 1.66
CA ALA A 237 -9.61 -7.48 1.42
C ALA A 237 -9.66 -7.12 -0.08
N ALA A 238 -10.85 -6.88 -0.64
CA ALA A 238 -11.00 -6.44 -2.05
C ALA A 238 -10.30 -5.11 -2.36
N LYS A 239 -10.18 -4.22 -1.37
CA LYS A 239 -9.50 -2.93 -1.55
C LYS A 239 -8.00 -3.12 -1.35
N ARG A 240 -7.17 -2.65 -2.28
CA ARG A 240 -5.70 -2.63 -2.13
C ARG A 240 -5.23 -1.60 -1.08
N PRO A 241 -4.11 -1.86 -0.38
CA PRO A 241 -3.47 -0.86 0.45
C PRO A 241 -3.03 0.36 -0.37
N THR A 242 -2.88 1.51 0.29
CA THR A 242 -2.33 2.70 -0.38
C THR A 242 -0.81 2.56 -0.49
N ALA A 243 -0.29 2.52 -1.72
CA ALA A 243 1.15 2.43 -1.99
C ALA A 243 1.84 3.80 -2.17
N ASN A 244 1.13 4.91 -1.93
CA ASN A 244 1.67 6.26 -2.07
C ASN A 244 1.82 6.95 -0.70
N LEU A 245 3.08 7.26 -0.34
CA LEU A 245 3.46 7.96 0.90
C LEU A 245 2.88 9.38 0.94
N VAL A 246 2.81 10.06 -0.20
CA VAL A 246 2.21 11.39 -0.35
C VAL A 246 0.75 11.29 -0.75
N SER A 247 0.02 10.36 -0.10
CA SER A 247 -1.43 10.32 -0.23
C SER A 247 -2.07 11.29 0.74
N LYS A 248 -3.21 11.88 0.34
CA LYS A 248 -3.97 12.82 1.19
C LYS A 248 -4.28 12.22 2.55
N ARG A 249 -4.61 10.93 2.61
CA ARG A 249 -4.90 10.23 3.85
C ARG A 249 -3.68 10.14 4.78
N VAL A 250 -2.51 9.74 4.25
CA VAL A 250 -1.28 9.62 5.04
C VAL A 250 -0.83 10.99 5.53
N LEU A 251 -0.85 12.01 4.67
CA LEU A 251 -0.44 13.36 5.02
C LEU A 251 -1.38 13.99 6.06
N THR A 252 -2.70 13.87 5.89
CA THR A 252 -3.67 14.36 6.89
C THR A 252 -3.47 13.69 8.24
N SER A 253 -3.22 12.37 8.27
CA SER A 253 -2.90 11.66 9.51
C SER A 253 -1.63 12.22 10.15
N LEU A 254 -0.52 12.29 9.40
CA LEU A 254 0.75 12.81 9.91
C LEU A 254 0.63 14.23 10.43
N THR A 255 0.10 15.16 9.63
CA THR A 255 -0.04 16.57 10.01
C THR A 255 -0.91 16.74 11.25
N GLY A 256 -2.05 16.03 11.35
CA GLY A 256 -2.91 16.16 12.51
C GLY A 256 -2.27 15.60 13.78
N GLN A 257 -1.55 14.48 13.69
CA GLN A 257 -0.80 13.93 14.82
C GLN A 257 0.34 14.85 15.26
N VAL A 258 1.05 15.48 14.32
CA VAL A 258 2.06 16.51 14.65
C VAL A 258 1.41 17.64 15.42
N LEU A 259 0.31 18.21 14.91
CA LEU A 259 -0.37 19.33 15.56
C LEU A 259 -0.85 18.98 16.97
N ILE A 260 -1.47 17.81 17.16
CA ILE A 260 -1.94 17.37 18.49
C ILE A 260 -0.77 17.27 19.48
N ASN A 261 0.34 16.64 19.07
CA ASN A 261 1.49 16.46 19.94
C ASN A 261 2.20 17.79 20.24
N SER A 262 2.41 18.64 19.22
CA SER A 262 3.04 19.94 19.38
C SER A 262 2.20 20.90 20.22
N VAL A 263 0.87 20.91 20.08
CA VAL A 263 -0.02 21.73 20.92
C VAL A 263 0.09 21.31 22.38
N ILE A 264 0.09 20.01 22.66
CA ILE A 264 0.18 19.53 24.05
C ILE A 264 1.56 19.84 24.65
N GLN A 265 2.64 19.68 23.88
CA GLN A 265 3.97 20.12 24.32
C GLN A 265 4.01 21.63 24.59
N LEU A 266 3.44 22.45 23.72
CA LEU A 266 3.37 23.90 23.90
C LEU A 266 2.59 24.27 25.17
N LEU A 267 1.44 23.64 25.41
CA LEU A 267 0.63 23.90 26.62
C LEU A 267 1.38 23.52 27.89
N VAL A 268 2.04 22.35 27.91
CA VAL A 268 2.87 21.90 29.04
C VAL A 268 4.04 22.87 29.26
N PHE A 269 4.73 23.26 28.18
CA PHE A 269 5.84 24.20 28.24
C PHE A 269 5.40 25.55 28.84
N MET A 270 4.34 26.16 28.31
CA MET A 270 3.79 27.43 28.82
C MET A 270 3.37 27.31 30.29
N ARG A 271 2.79 26.16 30.66
CA ARG A 271 2.33 25.89 32.03
C ARG A 271 3.48 25.84 33.03
N VAL A 272 4.59 25.20 32.69
CA VAL A 272 5.78 25.08 33.55
C VAL A 272 6.58 26.39 33.57
N ALA A 273 6.76 27.01 32.40
CA ALA A 273 7.46 28.29 32.26
C ALA A 273 6.76 29.43 33.02
N SER A 274 5.43 29.38 33.16
CA SER A 274 4.68 30.39 33.93
C SER A 274 4.94 30.38 35.44
N GLN A 275 5.49 29.28 35.98
CA GLN A 275 5.72 29.10 37.41
C GLN A 275 7.13 29.48 37.86
N HIS A 276 8.06 29.69 36.92
CA HIS A 276 9.48 29.84 37.21
C HIS A 276 10.04 31.12 36.60
N GLU A 277 11.11 31.63 37.21
CA GLU A 277 11.85 32.75 36.63
C GLU A 277 12.59 32.31 35.36
N PRO A 278 12.75 33.21 34.38
CA PRO A 278 13.47 32.91 33.15
C PRO A 278 14.90 32.40 33.42
N ILE A 279 15.29 31.32 32.73
CA ILE A 279 16.64 30.76 32.80
C ILE A 279 17.65 31.83 32.40
N GLN A 280 18.69 32.03 33.22
CA GLN A 280 19.76 32.98 32.89
C GLN A 280 20.52 32.51 31.65
N VAL A 281 20.78 33.44 30.73
CA VAL A 281 21.55 33.14 29.51
C VAL A 281 22.98 32.79 29.92
N PRO A 282 23.50 31.60 29.54
CA PRO A 282 24.87 31.23 29.87
C PRO A 282 25.87 32.19 29.22
N ALA A 283 27.05 32.34 29.83
CA ALA A 283 28.09 33.19 29.29
C ALA A 283 28.57 32.66 27.91
N ASN A 284 29.08 33.56 27.06
CA ASN A 284 29.49 33.20 25.69
C ASN A 284 30.44 31.97 25.66
N GLY A 285 29.97 30.88 25.05
CA GLY A 285 30.76 29.66 24.82
C GLY A 285 30.43 28.48 25.73
N GLU A 286 29.56 28.64 26.74
CA GLU A 286 29.12 27.54 27.60
C GLU A 286 27.98 26.73 26.96
N LYS A 287 27.91 25.42 27.28
CA LYS A 287 26.82 24.55 26.83
C LYS A 287 25.50 25.04 27.43
N LEU A 288 24.41 24.94 26.65
CA LEU A 288 23.08 25.23 27.15
C LEU A 288 22.76 24.33 28.37
N PRO A 289 22.17 24.88 29.45
CA PRO A 289 21.76 24.08 30.59
C PRO A 289 20.75 23.01 30.17
N THR A 290 20.94 21.82 30.70
CA THR A 290 20.09 20.64 30.49
C THR A 290 19.25 20.32 31.72
N THR A 291 19.60 20.89 32.88
CA THR A 291 18.97 20.62 34.17
C THR A 291 17.98 21.72 34.55
N ASN A 292 16.80 21.69 33.94
CA ASN A 292 15.68 22.55 34.32
C ASN A 292 14.33 21.81 34.28
N GLN A 293 13.31 22.45 34.83
CA GLN A 293 11.99 21.86 34.98
C GLN A 293 11.26 21.74 33.64
N GLU A 294 11.45 22.70 32.74
CA GLU A 294 10.87 22.72 31.39
C GLU A 294 11.39 21.54 30.57
N ASN A 295 12.70 21.29 30.61
CA ASN A 295 13.32 20.13 29.99
C ASN A 295 12.75 18.84 30.57
N SER A 296 12.73 18.72 31.90
CA SER A 296 12.24 17.50 32.57
C SER A 296 10.76 17.23 32.24
N ALA A 297 9.90 18.25 32.26
CA ALA A 297 8.49 18.12 31.94
C ALA A 297 8.27 17.76 30.46
N LEU A 298 8.95 18.43 29.54
CA LEU A 298 8.84 18.14 28.11
C LEU A 298 9.39 16.76 27.75
N PHE A 299 10.53 16.36 28.33
CA PHE A 299 11.08 15.01 28.17
C PHE A 299 10.08 13.96 28.66
N LEU A 300 9.55 14.12 29.87
CA LEU A 300 8.58 13.19 30.46
C LEU A 300 7.29 13.08 29.65
N VAL A 301 6.79 14.16 29.05
CA VAL A 301 5.63 14.09 28.15
C VAL A 301 5.99 13.43 26.81
N SER A 302 7.15 13.77 26.25
CA SER A 302 7.57 13.30 24.93
C SER A 302 7.81 11.79 24.89
N ILE A 303 8.36 11.20 25.95
CA ILE A 303 8.55 9.74 26.02
C ILE A 303 7.22 8.98 25.90
N PHE A 304 6.12 9.50 26.47
CA PHE A 304 4.79 8.93 26.27
C PHE A 304 4.26 9.17 24.86
N GLN A 305 4.51 10.34 24.27
CA GLN A 305 4.10 10.63 22.90
C GLN A 305 4.74 9.65 21.90
N TYR A 306 6.04 9.34 22.05
CA TYR A 306 6.71 8.35 21.21
C TYR A 306 6.03 6.96 21.33
N ILE A 307 5.78 6.49 22.55
CA ILE A 307 5.13 5.19 22.80
C ILE A 307 3.69 5.17 22.23
N LEU A 308 2.94 6.25 22.44
CA LEU A 308 1.55 6.38 21.98
C LEU A 308 1.43 6.35 20.47
N VAL A 309 2.30 7.06 19.76
CA VAL A 309 2.25 7.13 18.30
C VAL A 309 2.40 5.74 17.69
N ALA A 310 3.30 4.91 18.25
CA ALA A 310 3.48 3.54 17.80
C ALA A 310 2.21 2.71 17.96
N ALA A 311 1.52 2.84 19.09
CA ALA A 311 0.24 2.18 19.32
C ALA A 311 -0.84 2.68 18.33
N THR A 312 -0.90 3.99 18.11
CA THR A 312 -1.87 4.65 17.25
C THR A 312 -1.71 4.23 15.79
N PHE A 313 -0.48 4.06 15.29
CA PHE A 313 -0.23 3.63 13.93
C PHE A 313 -0.19 2.11 13.74
N SER A 314 -0.45 1.33 14.79
CA SER A 314 -0.53 -0.13 14.74
C SER A 314 -1.96 -0.66 14.57
N VAL A 315 -2.86 0.16 13.98
CA VAL A 315 -4.27 -0.21 13.66
C VAL A 315 -4.33 -1.47 12.79
N GLY A 316 -5.14 -2.44 13.18
CA GLY A 316 -5.13 -3.80 12.62
C GLY A 316 -5.86 -3.98 11.27
N PRO A 317 -6.98 -4.73 11.23
CA PRO A 317 -7.65 -5.12 9.98
C PRO A 317 -7.94 -3.93 9.04
N PRO A 318 -7.91 -4.14 7.71
CA PRO A 318 -8.16 -5.41 7.03
C PRO A 318 -6.93 -6.14 6.45
N TYR A 319 -5.72 -5.58 6.58
CA TYR A 319 -4.51 -6.14 5.93
C TYR A 319 -3.58 -6.89 6.89
N ARG A 320 -3.57 -6.49 8.15
CA ARG A 320 -2.76 -7.09 9.21
C ARG A 320 -3.63 -7.43 10.42
N LYS A 321 -3.15 -8.31 11.28
CA LYS A 321 -3.85 -8.66 12.52
C LYS A 321 -3.87 -7.46 13.50
N PRO A 322 -4.80 -7.46 14.47
CA PRO A 322 -4.81 -6.45 15.54
C PRO A 322 -3.50 -6.39 16.32
N ILE A 323 -3.20 -5.23 16.92
CA ILE A 323 -1.99 -5.01 17.74
C ILE A 323 -1.78 -6.09 18.81
N PHE A 324 -2.85 -6.58 19.42
CA PHE A 324 -2.80 -7.62 20.47
C PHE A 324 -2.25 -8.97 20.00
N SER A 325 -2.26 -9.23 18.69
CA SER A 325 -1.64 -10.44 18.14
C SER A 325 -0.12 -10.38 18.10
N ASN A 326 0.45 -9.17 18.12
CA ASN A 326 1.88 -8.95 18.17
C ASN A 326 2.32 -8.80 19.63
N TYR A 327 2.49 -9.95 20.29
CA TYR A 327 2.84 -10.01 21.71
C TYR A 327 4.17 -9.30 22.03
N LEU A 328 5.13 -9.29 21.09
CA LEU A 328 6.41 -8.59 21.26
C LEU A 328 6.20 -7.07 21.31
N LEU A 329 5.41 -6.51 20.40
CA LEU A 329 5.10 -5.09 20.40
C LEU A 329 4.30 -4.71 21.66
N VAL A 330 3.29 -5.49 22.03
CA VAL A 330 2.48 -5.21 23.22
C VAL A 330 3.35 -5.24 24.48
N LEU A 331 4.19 -6.27 24.63
CA LEU A 331 5.11 -6.36 25.76
C LEU A 331 6.08 -5.18 25.79
N CYS A 332 6.65 -4.80 24.65
CA CYS A 332 7.53 -3.64 24.52
C CYS A 332 6.84 -2.35 24.96
N LEU A 333 5.63 -2.08 24.46
CA LEU A 333 4.85 -0.90 24.84
C LEU A 333 4.45 -0.89 26.32
N LEU A 334 4.14 -2.05 26.91
CA LEU A 334 3.80 -2.16 28.33
C LEU A 334 5.02 -1.92 29.23
N ILE A 335 6.18 -2.50 28.87
CA ILE A 335 7.43 -2.29 29.62
C ILE A 335 7.85 -0.83 29.54
N LEU A 336 7.87 -0.24 28.34
CA LEU A 336 8.23 1.15 28.15
C LEU A 336 7.24 2.09 28.84
N GLY A 337 5.93 1.84 28.70
CA GLY A 337 4.90 2.64 29.36
C GLY A 337 4.97 2.56 30.89
N GLY A 338 5.20 1.36 31.44
CA GLY A 338 5.37 1.17 32.88
C GLY A 338 6.63 1.84 33.41
N PHE A 339 7.74 1.74 32.67
CA PHE A 339 8.99 2.41 33.02
C PHE A 339 8.87 3.94 32.91
N SER A 340 8.25 4.47 31.85
CA SER A 340 7.94 5.89 31.71
C SER A 340 7.03 6.40 32.82
N LEU A 341 6.05 5.61 33.26
CA LEU A 341 5.19 5.94 34.40
C LEU A 341 5.99 5.96 35.71
N ASN A 342 6.93 5.03 35.89
CA ASN A 342 7.84 5.05 37.03
C ASN A 342 8.74 6.30 37.01
N LEU A 343 9.32 6.65 35.85
CA LEU A 343 10.13 7.86 35.68
C LEU A 343 9.34 9.15 35.96
N LEU A 344 8.05 9.20 35.64
CA LEU A 344 7.21 10.37 35.92
C LEU A 344 7.08 10.66 37.43
N PHE A 345 7.17 9.64 38.29
CA PHE A 345 6.98 9.76 39.74
C PHE A 345 8.25 9.54 40.56
N ILE A 346 9.40 9.32 39.93
CA ILE A 346 10.68 9.20 40.66
C ILE A 346 11.24 10.58 41.00
N ASP A 347 11.73 10.75 42.23
CA ASP A 347 12.32 12.01 42.73
C ASP A 347 13.83 11.95 42.92
N SER A 348 14.42 10.76 42.89
CA SER A 348 15.84 10.55 43.17
C SER A 348 16.32 9.20 42.65
N GLY A 349 17.62 9.05 42.50
CA GLY A 349 18.25 7.77 42.15
C GLY A 349 19.13 7.84 40.91
N PHE A 350 19.71 6.70 40.55
CA PHE A 350 20.67 6.62 39.44
C PHE A 350 20.06 7.08 38.12
N LEU A 351 18.89 6.55 37.74
CA LEU A 351 18.23 6.89 36.47
C LEU A 351 17.78 8.35 36.41
N PHE A 352 17.30 8.89 37.54
CA PHE A 352 16.90 10.29 37.66
C PHE A 352 18.09 11.23 37.39
N ASN A 353 19.24 10.93 38.00
CA ASN A 353 20.47 11.70 37.81
C ASN A 353 21.08 11.48 36.41
N LEU A 354 21.07 10.24 35.90
CA LEU A 354 21.60 9.90 34.58
C LEU A 354 20.85 10.63 33.46
N LEU A 355 19.53 10.74 33.60
CA LEU A 355 18.67 11.47 32.66
C LEU A 355 18.59 12.97 32.97
N GLU A 356 19.42 13.46 33.90
CA GLU A 356 19.51 14.89 34.27
C GLU A 356 18.14 15.51 34.63
N LEU A 357 17.27 14.72 35.24
CA LEU A 357 15.93 15.16 35.60
C LEU A 357 15.99 16.10 36.82
N VAL A 358 15.08 17.06 36.84
CA VAL A 358 14.85 17.98 37.95
C VAL A 358 13.54 17.61 38.64
N SER A 359 13.52 17.71 39.97
CA SER A 359 12.35 17.37 40.77
C SER A 359 11.21 18.33 40.46
N LEU A 360 10.07 17.77 40.07
CA LEU A 360 8.83 18.51 39.85
C LEU A 360 7.93 18.33 41.06
N ASP A 361 7.15 19.37 41.39
CA ASP A 361 6.13 19.25 42.44
C ASP A 361 5.15 18.11 42.12
N TYR A 362 4.67 17.42 43.15
CA TYR A 362 3.81 16.26 42.99
C TYR A 362 2.50 16.61 42.28
N ALA A 363 1.96 17.81 42.54
CA ALA A 363 0.78 18.32 41.84
C ALA A 363 1.02 18.50 40.33
N LEU A 364 2.18 19.01 39.94
CA LEU A 364 2.55 19.16 38.54
C LEU A 364 2.70 17.80 37.85
N ARG A 365 3.26 16.78 38.52
CA ARG A 365 3.36 15.42 37.95
C ARG A 365 2.00 14.78 37.67
N LEU A 366 1.04 14.97 38.57
CA LEU A 366 -0.34 14.55 38.34
C LEU A 366 -0.97 15.31 37.16
N GLU A 367 -0.70 16.60 37.05
CA GLU A 367 -1.15 17.41 35.90
C GLU A 367 -0.54 16.92 34.58
N LEU A 368 0.77 16.60 34.56
CA LEU A 368 1.43 16.01 33.39
C LEU A 368 0.78 14.67 33.00
N LEU A 369 0.45 13.82 33.97
CA LEU A 369 -0.28 12.57 33.70
C LEU A 369 -1.65 12.83 33.04
N LEU A 370 -2.37 13.89 33.46
CA LEU A 370 -3.61 14.31 32.82
C LEU A 370 -3.39 14.79 31.38
N TRP A 371 -2.35 15.58 31.12
CA TRP A 371 -1.98 16.00 29.77
C TRP A 371 -1.61 14.80 28.88
N ILE A 372 -0.87 13.83 29.41
CA ILE A 372 -0.49 12.59 28.72
C ILE A 372 -1.75 11.77 28.37
N THR A 373 -2.63 11.53 29.34
CA THR A 373 -3.87 10.77 29.09
C THR A 373 -4.79 11.48 28.09
N PHE A 374 -4.88 12.80 28.16
CA PHE A 374 -5.61 13.62 27.18
C PHE A 374 -4.98 13.54 25.77
N ASN A 375 -3.64 13.53 25.68
CA ASN A 375 -2.92 13.33 24.41
C ASN A 375 -3.23 11.97 23.81
N ILE A 376 -3.19 10.90 24.61
CA ILE A 376 -3.55 9.53 24.20
C ILE A 376 -4.95 9.50 23.60
N PHE A 377 -5.93 10.05 24.32
CA PHE A 377 -7.31 10.08 23.88
C PHE A 377 -7.47 10.88 22.58
N SER A 378 -6.91 12.08 22.51
CA SER A 378 -7.03 12.98 21.35
C SER A 378 -6.40 12.38 20.09
N SER A 379 -5.19 11.83 20.20
CA SER A 379 -4.49 11.18 19.10
C SER A 379 -5.23 9.94 18.58
N TRP A 380 -5.80 9.13 19.49
CA TRP A 380 -6.60 7.96 19.12
C TRP A 380 -7.92 8.35 18.42
N VAL A 381 -8.64 9.35 18.94
CA VAL A 381 -9.88 9.85 18.31
C VAL A 381 -9.58 10.40 16.91
N PHE A 382 -8.50 11.16 16.77
CA PHE A 382 -8.12 11.77 15.50
C PHE A 382 -7.79 10.73 14.41
N GLU A 383 -7.00 9.70 14.75
CA GLU A 383 -6.60 8.68 13.77
C GLU A 383 -7.81 7.85 13.32
N ASN A 384 -8.69 7.46 14.24
CA ASN A 384 -9.80 6.55 13.94
C ASN A 384 -11.00 7.26 13.31
N TYR A 385 -11.33 8.48 13.75
CA TYR A 385 -12.58 9.15 13.35
C TYR A 385 -12.37 10.40 12.50
N ALA A 386 -11.34 11.20 12.74
CA ALA A 386 -11.17 12.49 12.08
C ALA A 386 -10.37 12.42 10.77
N THR A 387 -9.43 11.49 10.65
CA THR A 387 -8.50 11.43 9.51
C THR A 387 -9.21 11.27 8.16
N GLN A 388 -10.20 10.38 8.07
CA GLN A 388 -10.92 10.12 6.83
C GLN A 388 -11.80 11.30 6.35
N PRO A 389 -12.68 11.89 7.19
CA PRO A 389 -13.48 13.04 6.76
C PRO A 389 -12.61 14.26 6.41
N ILE A 390 -11.54 14.53 7.18
CA ILE A 390 -10.63 15.63 6.88
C ILE A 390 -9.89 15.39 5.56
N ALA A 391 -9.40 14.18 5.30
CA ALA A 391 -8.73 13.87 4.05
C ALA A 391 -9.65 14.03 2.82
N LEU A 392 -10.94 13.70 2.97
CA LEU A 392 -11.94 13.94 1.93
C LEU A 392 -12.20 15.43 1.72
N TRP A 393 -12.32 16.21 2.80
CA TRP A 393 -12.51 17.66 2.75
C TRP A 393 -11.33 18.39 2.11
N VAL A 394 -10.09 18.10 2.54
CA VAL A 394 -8.85 18.60 1.91
C VAL A 394 -8.80 18.17 0.44
N GLY A 395 -9.25 16.94 0.16
CA GLY A 395 -9.43 16.42 -1.17
C GLY A 395 -10.33 17.27 -2.05
N GLY A 396 -11.48 17.71 -1.53
CA GLY A 396 -12.42 18.60 -2.18
C GLY A 396 -11.87 20.01 -2.40
N GLN A 397 -11.28 20.62 -1.37
CA GLN A 397 -10.69 21.96 -1.44
C GLN A 397 -9.56 22.04 -2.49
N SER A 398 -8.66 21.04 -2.50
CA SER A 398 -7.58 20.99 -3.49
C SER A 398 -8.04 20.85 -4.94
N LYS A 399 -9.25 20.31 -5.18
CA LYS A 399 -9.87 20.26 -6.51
C LYS A 399 -10.49 21.62 -6.88
N LEU A 400 -11.16 22.26 -5.91
CA LEU A 400 -11.75 23.59 -6.09
C LEU A 400 -10.68 24.65 -6.39
N LEU A 401 -9.57 24.64 -5.64
CA LEU A 401 -8.42 25.51 -5.86
C LEU A 401 -7.77 25.27 -7.23
N ARG A 402 -7.58 24.01 -7.64
CA ARG A 402 -7.09 23.70 -8.99
C ARG A 402 -8.03 24.20 -10.07
N LYS A 403 -9.34 24.05 -9.89
CA LYS A 403 -10.34 24.56 -10.84
C LYS A 403 -10.28 26.08 -10.94
N ARG A 404 -10.15 26.79 -9.80
CA ARG A 404 -9.98 28.26 -9.77
C ARG A 404 -8.66 28.70 -10.41
N TRP A 405 -7.57 27.99 -10.15
CA TRP A 405 -6.25 28.28 -10.72
C TRP A 405 -6.23 28.07 -12.24
N ASN A 406 -6.79 26.97 -12.73
CA ASN A 406 -6.92 26.71 -14.16
C ASN A 406 -7.81 27.75 -14.87
N MET A 407 -8.88 28.22 -14.21
CA MET A 407 -9.71 29.33 -14.74
C MET A 407 -8.96 30.66 -14.78
N LEU A 408 -8.11 30.96 -13.78
CA LEU A 408 -7.32 32.20 -13.72
C LEU A 408 -6.20 32.26 -14.77
N PHE A 409 -5.62 31.11 -15.13
CA PHE A 409 -4.47 31.03 -16.04
C PHE A 409 -4.80 30.46 -17.42
N GLY A 410 -6.08 30.23 -17.74
CA GLY A 410 -6.51 29.74 -19.05
C GLY A 410 -5.93 28.36 -19.44
N LEU A 411 -5.54 27.55 -18.46
CA LEU A 411 -5.00 26.21 -18.69
C LEU A 411 -6.15 25.21 -18.72
N ASP A 412 -6.66 24.91 -19.91
CA ASP A 412 -7.71 23.89 -20.10
C ASP A 412 -7.12 22.47 -19.99
N GLY A 413 -6.82 22.08 -18.76
CA GLY A 413 -6.24 20.78 -18.42
C GLY A 413 -7.27 19.67 -18.31
N SER A 414 -7.97 19.36 -19.40
CA SER A 414 -8.71 18.10 -19.54
C SER A 414 -7.72 16.94 -19.76
N SER A 415 -7.05 16.53 -18.70
CA SER A 415 -6.57 15.14 -18.60
C SER A 415 -7.42 14.46 -17.53
N LYS A 416 -8.53 13.88 -17.98
CA LYS A 416 -9.17 12.79 -17.23
C LYS A 416 -8.12 11.70 -17.14
N ARG A 417 -7.39 11.64 -16.02
CA ARG A 417 -6.70 10.40 -15.62
C ARG A 417 -7.80 9.37 -15.49
N ASP A 418 -7.93 8.53 -16.50
CA ASP A 418 -8.77 7.35 -16.43
C ASP A 418 -8.42 6.62 -15.15
N ARG A 419 -9.46 6.33 -14.36
CA ARG A 419 -9.33 5.48 -13.19
C ARG A 419 -8.78 4.15 -13.69
N LYS A 420 -7.51 3.88 -13.38
CA LYS A 420 -6.83 2.62 -13.66
C LYS A 420 -7.76 1.46 -13.30
N ARG A 421 -8.32 0.79 -14.32
CA ARG A 421 -9.05 -0.46 -14.16
C ARG A 421 -8.01 -1.56 -14.18
N TYR A 422 -7.71 -2.09 -13.01
CA TYR A 422 -6.82 -3.23 -12.90
C TYR A 422 -7.66 -4.50 -13.00
N LYS A 423 -7.41 -5.29 -14.03
CA LYS A 423 -8.01 -6.62 -14.21
C LYS A 423 -7.02 -7.63 -13.65
N LEU A 424 -7.44 -8.47 -12.70
CA LEU A 424 -6.73 -9.73 -12.48
C LEU A 424 -7.04 -10.59 -13.71
N LEU A 425 -6.05 -10.76 -14.58
CA LEU A 425 -6.12 -11.74 -15.65
C LEU A 425 -5.57 -13.05 -15.09
N PRO A 426 -6.42 -14.04 -14.76
CA PRO A 426 -5.93 -15.38 -14.54
C PRO A 426 -5.46 -15.91 -15.89
N ILE A 427 -4.17 -15.72 -16.22
CA ILE A 427 -3.59 -16.38 -17.38
C ILE A 427 -3.40 -17.84 -17.01
N VAL A 428 -4.28 -18.69 -17.52
CA VAL A 428 -4.27 -20.12 -17.22
C VAL A 428 -3.43 -20.84 -18.28
N TRP A 429 -2.28 -21.35 -17.85
CA TRP A 429 -1.46 -22.27 -18.63
C TRP A 429 -2.03 -23.69 -18.45
N ILE A 430 -2.78 -24.19 -19.44
CA ILE A 430 -3.28 -25.57 -19.38
C ILE A 430 -2.13 -26.52 -19.73
N ARG A 431 -1.48 -27.05 -18.69
CA ARG A 431 -0.73 -28.31 -18.77
C ARG A 431 -1.66 -29.43 -18.29
N ARG A 432 -1.57 -30.61 -18.91
CA ARG A 432 -2.60 -31.69 -18.88
C ARG A 432 -3.01 -32.23 -17.51
N ASP A 433 -2.35 -31.88 -16.39
CA ASP A 433 -2.45 -32.62 -15.12
C ASP A 433 -2.68 -31.76 -13.85
N PHE A 434 -3.23 -30.55 -13.93
CA PHE A 434 -3.53 -29.73 -12.73
C PHE A 434 -5.04 -29.64 -12.42
N THR A 435 -5.46 -30.17 -11.26
CA THR A 435 -6.80 -29.98 -10.70
C THR A 435 -6.87 -28.68 -9.88
N PHE A 436 -7.82 -27.80 -10.21
CA PHE A 436 -7.97 -26.47 -9.60
C PHE A 436 -8.68 -26.52 -8.22
N PRO A 437 -8.07 -26.01 -7.13
CA PRO A 437 -8.73 -25.88 -5.83
C PRO A 437 -9.44 -24.52 -5.66
N SER A 438 -10.37 -24.48 -4.70
CA SER A 438 -11.19 -23.33 -4.26
C SER A 438 -10.42 -22.04 -3.89
N ALA A 439 -9.10 -22.14 -3.73
CA ALA A 439 -8.15 -21.07 -3.50
C ALA A 439 -8.22 -19.95 -4.57
N PHE A 440 -8.45 -20.31 -5.84
CA PHE A 440 -8.49 -19.36 -6.96
C PHE A 440 -9.57 -18.27 -6.81
N SER A 441 -10.70 -18.59 -6.16
CA SER A 441 -11.77 -17.62 -5.89
C SER A 441 -11.32 -16.47 -4.96
N GLN A 442 -10.38 -16.74 -4.05
CA GLN A 442 -9.89 -15.72 -3.10
C GLN A 442 -8.87 -14.76 -3.73
N ILE A 443 -8.13 -15.21 -4.75
CA ILE A 443 -7.20 -14.35 -5.51
C ILE A 443 -7.99 -13.36 -6.37
N LEU A 444 -9.11 -13.79 -6.94
CA LEU A 444 -9.90 -13.01 -7.89
C LEU A 444 -10.83 -11.98 -7.24
N LEU A 445 -11.24 -12.18 -5.98
CA LEU A 445 -12.04 -11.23 -5.20
C LEU A 445 -11.19 -10.10 -4.55
N ALA A 446 -9.87 -10.12 -4.74
CA ALA A 446 -8.87 -9.28 -4.06
C ALA A 446 -8.28 -8.19 -4.95
#